data_AF-A0A947NKD3-F1
#
_entry.id   AF-A0A947NKD3-F1
#
_cell.length_a   1.000
_cell.length_b   1.000
_cell.length_c   1.000
_cell.angle_alpha   90.00
_cell.angle_beta   90.00
_cell.angle_gamma   90.00
#
_symmetry.space_group_name_H-M   'P 1'
#
loop_
_entity.id
_entity.type
_entity.pdbx_description
1 polymer ?
#
loop_
_entity_poly.entity_id
_entity_poly.type
_entity_poly.pdbx_seq_one_letter_code
_entity_poly.pdbx_strand_id
1 'polypeptide(L)'
;MLRIKNVVEVFILTTVIAYIITPVVKNIAINLNYLDHPKTNKVHAHPTALLGGVAIYVSFIVGLLTTVGFTLDAKLTSIIIGCTFLLIVGLVDDKMGMMPEVKLLGQVLAAMIVIKSGVRVEFLHNYYLDTLFTYLWIVGITNAFNLLDNMNG
;
A
#
# COMPACT_ATOMS: atom_id res chain seq x y z
N MET A 1 19.34 18.72 7.20
CA MET A 1 18.43 17.55 7.14
C MET A 1 19.05 16.52 6.21
N LEU A 2 19.22 15.27 6.65
CA LEU A 2 19.89 14.20 5.89
C LEU A 2 19.09 13.90 4.62
N ARG A 3 19.64 14.23 3.44
CA ARG A 3 19.07 13.88 2.14
C ARG A 3 19.94 12.78 1.54
N ILE A 4 19.47 11.55 1.64
CA ILE A 4 20.17 10.37 1.14
C ILE A 4 19.99 10.33 -0.39
N LYS A 5 21.09 10.22 -1.13
CA LYS A 5 21.07 10.13 -2.60
C LYS A 5 21.35 8.72 -3.12
N ASN A 6 21.87 7.85 -2.26
CA ASN A 6 22.27 6.49 -2.61
C ASN A 6 21.13 5.51 -2.37
N VAL A 7 20.71 4.81 -3.42
CA VAL A 7 19.61 3.83 -3.36
C VAL A 7 19.92 2.70 -2.38
N VAL A 8 21.19 2.28 -2.25
CA VAL A 8 21.61 1.23 -1.31
C VAL A 8 21.39 1.67 0.14
N GLU A 9 21.70 2.93 0.46
CA GLU A 9 21.50 3.49 1.80
C GLU A 9 20.00 3.58 2.15
N VAL A 10 19.15 4.00 1.20
CA VAL A 10 17.69 4.03 1.38
C VAL A 10 17.13 2.62 1.57
N PHE A 11 17.62 1.65 0.80
CA PHE A 11 17.22 0.25 0.94
C PHE A 11 17.57 -0.32 2.32
N ILE A 12 18.81 -0.12 2.78
CA ILE A 12 19.24 -0.56 4.12
C ILE A 12 18.39 0.12 5.20
N LEU A 13 18.21 1.44 5.10
CA LEU A 13 17.41 2.23 6.06
C LEU A 13 15.99 1.70 6.16
N THR A 14 15.29 1.58 5.02
CA THR A 14 13.88 1.11 5.00
C THR A 14 13.75 -0.33 5.48
N THR A 15 14.72 -1.19 5.20
CA THR A 15 14.76 -2.57 5.72
C THR A 15 14.90 -2.60 7.24
N VAL A 16 15.83 -1.81 7.80
CA VAL A 16 16.03 -1.72 9.26
C VAL A 16 14.78 -1.18 9.94
N ILE A 17 14.16 -0.15 9.38
CA ILE A 17 12.92 0.42 9.92
C ILE A 17 11.80 -0.62 9.89
N ALA A 18 11.62 -1.34 8.78
CA ALA A 18 10.59 -2.38 8.68
C ALA A 18 10.79 -3.48 9.72
N TYR A 19 12.04 -3.94 9.90
CA TYR A 19 12.39 -4.94 10.90
C TYR A 19 12.05 -4.50 12.33
N ILE A 20 12.32 -3.24 12.68
CA ILE A 20 12.03 -2.69 14.01
C ILE A 20 10.53 -2.43 14.21
N ILE A 21 9.83 -1.93 13.20
CA ILE A 21 8.41 -1.56 13.31
C ILE A 21 7.50 -2.79 13.33
N THR A 22 7.86 -3.86 12.62
CA THR A 22 7.06 -5.09 12.54
C THR A 22 6.62 -5.64 13.91
N PRO A 23 7.49 -5.86 14.92
CA PRO A 23 7.06 -6.33 16.24
C PRO A 23 6.18 -5.32 16.99
N VAL A 24 6.39 -4.03 16.79
CA VAL A 24 5.54 -2.97 17.40
C VAL A 24 4.12 -3.05 16.84
N VAL A 25 4.00 -3.10 15.51
CA VAL A 25 2.72 -3.18 14.81
C VAL A 25 2.01 -4.50 15.12
N LYS A 26 2.74 -5.61 15.24
CA LYS A 26 2.21 -6.89 15.72
C LYS A 26 1.58 -6.77 17.11
N ASN A 27 2.27 -6.16 18.07
CA ASN A 27 1.75 -5.98 19.42
C ASN A 27 0.51 -5.07 19.44
N ILE A 28 0.50 -4.02 18.63
CA ILE A 28 -0.68 -3.15 18.46
C ILE A 28 -1.86 -3.95 17.90
N ALA A 29 -1.64 -4.78 16.87
CA ALA A 29 -2.68 -5.62 16.29
C ALA A 29 -3.29 -6.58 17.32
N ILE A 30 -2.45 -7.21 18.15
CA ILE A 30 -2.91 -8.10 19.23
C ILE A 30 -3.74 -7.32 20.26
N ASN A 31 -3.25 -6.17 20.72
CA ASN A 31 -3.93 -5.36 21.74
C ASN A 31 -5.26 -4.78 21.25
N LEU A 32 -5.38 -4.47 19.95
CA LEU A 32 -6.61 -3.96 19.33
C LEU A 32 -7.53 -5.09 18.84
N ASN A 33 -7.17 -6.35 19.06
CA ASN A 33 -7.85 -7.53 18.52
C ASN A 33 -8.08 -7.43 17.00
N TYR A 34 -7.08 -6.91 16.29
CA TYR A 34 -7.02 -6.76 14.84
C TYR A 34 -6.30 -7.98 14.24
N LEU A 35 -6.91 -9.15 14.43
CA LEU A 35 -6.33 -10.46 14.15
C LEU A 35 -7.22 -11.24 13.19
N ASP A 36 -6.61 -12.01 12.29
CA ASP A 36 -7.33 -13.06 11.55
C ASP A 36 -7.40 -14.32 12.42
N HIS A 37 -8.62 -14.69 12.80
CA HIS A 37 -8.88 -15.89 13.57
C HIS A 37 -9.13 -17.06 12.59
N PRO A 38 -8.38 -18.16 12.68
CA PRO A 38 -8.55 -19.29 11.77
C PRO A 38 -9.98 -19.83 11.88
N LYS A 39 -10.72 -19.79 10.77
CA LYS A 39 -11.99 -20.52 10.62
C LYS A 39 -11.71 -22.02 10.71
N THR A 40 -12.69 -22.80 11.17
CA THR A 40 -12.64 -24.22 11.58
C THR A 40 -11.98 -25.24 10.62
N ASN A 41 -11.54 -24.85 9.43
CA ASN A 41 -10.91 -25.69 8.40
C ASN A 41 -9.49 -25.22 7.96
N LYS A 42 -8.78 -24.36 8.70
CA LYS A 42 -7.39 -23.95 8.38
C LYS A 42 -6.33 -24.66 9.24
N VAL A 43 -5.14 -24.86 8.64
CA VAL A 43 -3.99 -25.62 9.17
C VAL A 43 -3.24 -24.91 10.32
N HIS A 44 -3.48 -23.62 10.53
CA HIS A 44 -2.84 -22.83 11.60
C HIS A 44 -3.77 -22.62 12.79
N ALA A 45 -3.31 -23.00 13.99
CA ALA A 45 -4.07 -22.90 15.24
C ALA A 45 -4.00 -21.52 15.93
N HIS A 46 -3.15 -20.61 15.45
CA HIS A 46 -2.88 -19.33 16.12
C HIS A 46 -3.38 -18.13 15.29
N PRO A 47 -4.03 -17.13 15.91
CA PRO A 47 -4.41 -15.89 15.25
C PRO A 47 -3.20 -15.17 14.65
N THR A 48 -3.36 -14.61 13.44
CA THR A 48 -2.31 -13.85 12.76
C THR A 48 -2.62 -12.34 12.77
N ALA A 49 -1.58 -11.51 12.88
CA ALA A 49 -1.74 -10.05 12.96
C ALA A 49 -1.91 -9.43 11.57
N LEU A 50 -2.98 -8.67 11.35
CA LEU A 50 -3.36 -8.12 10.03
C LEU A 50 -2.72 -6.76 9.69
N LEU A 51 -1.92 -6.17 10.59
CA LEU A 51 -1.37 -4.83 10.38
C LEU A 51 0.00 -4.81 9.66
N GLY A 52 0.45 -5.92 9.08
CA GLY A 52 1.79 -6.02 8.44
C GLY A 52 2.04 -4.95 7.36
N GLY A 53 1.02 -4.62 6.55
CA GLY A 53 1.11 -3.57 5.54
C GLY A 53 1.42 -2.17 6.11
N VAL A 54 1.03 -1.89 7.36
CA VAL A 54 1.35 -0.63 8.05
C VAL A 54 2.86 -0.52 8.28
N ALA A 55 3.54 -1.60 8.65
CA ALA A 55 4.99 -1.60 8.88
C ALA A 55 5.76 -1.29 7.59
N ILE A 56 5.32 -1.86 6.46
CA ILE A 56 5.89 -1.59 5.14
C ILE A 56 5.62 -0.13 4.74
N TYR A 57 4.38 0.34 4.90
CA TYR A 57 4.01 1.70 4.53
C TYR A 57 4.79 2.77 5.32
N VAL A 58 4.93 2.61 6.63
CA VAL A 58 5.70 3.55 7.46
C VAL A 58 7.17 3.57 7.02
N SER A 59 7.76 2.39 6.77
CA SER A 59 9.13 2.28 6.26
C SER A 59 9.29 3.00 4.92
N PHE A 60 8.34 2.83 4.00
CA PHE A 60 8.29 3.52 2.71
C PHE A 60 8.24 5.04 2.88
N ILE A 61 7.39 5.57 3.76
CA ILE A 61 7.28 7.02 4.00
C ILE A 61 8.58 7.59 4.57
N VAL A 62 9.24 6.89 5.50
CA VAL A 62 10.54 7.35 6.02
C VAL A 62 11.61 7.34 4.93
N GLY A 63 11.69 6.28 4.12
CA GLY A 63 12.60 6.21 2.97
C GLY A 63 12.34 7.32 1.96
N LEU A 64 11.07 7.63 1.68
CA LEU A 64 10.68 8.71 0.79
C LEU A 64 11.14 10.06 1.35
N LEU A 65 10.76 10.41 2.58
CA LEU A 65 11.09 11.70 3.20
C LEU A 65 12.60 11.91 3.38
N THR A 66 13.38 10.84 3.59
CA THR A 66 14.85 10.93 3.67
C THR A 66 15.51 11.09 2.29
N THR A 67 14.82 10.72 1.20
CA THR A 67 15.32 10.87 -0.17
C THR A 67 14.92 12.21 -0.80
N VAL A 68 13.62 12.54 -0.73
CA VAL A 68 13.06 13.73 -1.36
C VAL A 68 12.95 14.93 -0.43
N GLY A 69 13.02 14.72 0.89
CA GLY A 69 12.76 15.77 1.88
C GLY A 69 11.26 16.02 2.09
N PHE A 70 10.93 17.17 2.68
CA PHE A 70 9.54 17.61 2.90
C PHE A 70 8.96 18.44 1.76
N THR A 71 9.73 18.71 0.71
CA THR A 71 9.26 19.43 -0.48
C THR A 71 8.61 18.44 -1.44
N LEU A 72 7.33 18.15 -1.21
CA LEU A 72 6.53 17.24 -2.03
C LEU A 72 5.80 18.04 -3.11
N ASP A 73 5.94 17.66 -4.38
CA ASP A 73 5.13 18.25 -5.45
C ASP A 73 3.71 17.67 -5.45
N ALA A 74 2.82 18.24 -6.26
CA ALA A 74 1.41 17.82 -6.33
C ALA A 74 1.26 16.35 -6.77
N LYS A 75 2.14 15.86 -7.66
CA LYS A 75 2.09 14.49 -8.16
C LYS A 75 2.45 13.52 -7.06
N LEU A 76 3.59 13.71 -6.40
CA LEU A 76 4.05 12.88 -5.30
C LEU A 76 3.07 12.92 -4.11
N THR A 77 2.53 14.10 -3.80
CA THR A 77 1.50 14.25 -2.77
C THR A 77 0.26 13.41 -3.09
N SER A 78 -0.22 13.44 -4.34
CA SER A 78 -1.37 12.63 -4.76
C SER A 78 -1.11 11.14 -4.68
N ILE A 79 0.13 10.69 -4.99
CA ILE A 79 0.54 9.29 -4.87
C ILE A 79 0.51 8.85 -3.40
N ILE A 80 1.06 9.66 -2.48
CA ILE A 80 1.01 9.35 -1.04
C ILE A 80 -0.43 9.27 -0.54
N ILE A 81 -1.30 10.19 -0.95
CA ILE A 81 -2.72 10.18 -0.57
C ILE A 81 -3.40 8.92 -1.12
N GLY A 82 -3.18 8.57 -2.40
CA GLY A 82 -3.72 7.37 -3.03
C GLY A 82 -3.25 6.09 -2.34
N CYS A 83 -1.96 5.98 -2.02
CA CYS A 83 -1.39 4.85 -1.27
C CYS A 83 -1.95 4.77 0.16
N THR A 84 -2.08 5.91 0.87
CA THR A 84 -2.70 5.94 2.20
C THR A 84 -4.14 5.46 2.14
N PHE A 85 -4.90 5.92 1.14
CA PHE A 85 -6.28 5.53 0.94
C PHE A 85 -6.39 4.02 0.66
N LEU A 86 -5.55 3.47 -0.22
CA LEU A 86 -5.52 2.03 -0.49
C LEU A 86 -5.09 1.19 0.71
N LEU A 87 -4.15 1.68 1.52
CA LEU A 87 -3.79 1.02 2.77
C LEU A 87 -5.01 0.92 3.68
N ILE A 88 -5.77 2.02 3.85
CA ILE A 88 -7.00 2.01 4.66
C ILE A 88 -8.04 1.05 4.10
N VAL A 89 -8.27 1.07 2.78
CA VAL A 89 -9.20 0.13 2.13
C VAL A 89 -8.77 -1.32 2.37
N GLY A 90 -7.47 -1.62 2.23
CA GLY A 90 -6.92 -2.95 2.49
C GLY A 90 -7.11 -3.39 3.94
N LEU A 91 -6.79 -2.53 4.91
CA LEU A 91 -6.98 -2.84 6.32
C LEU A 91 -8.46 -3.11 6.66
N VAL A 92 -9.37 -2.26 6.14
CA VAL A 92 -10.82 -2.45 6.31
C VAL A 92 -11.27 -3.78 5.70
N ASP A 93 -10.77 -4.13 4.52
CA ASP A 93 -11.05 -5.41 3.87
C ASP A 93 -10.56 -6.60 4.69
N ASP A 94 -9.32 -6.55 5.19
CA ASP A 94 -8.73 -7.62 6.01
C ASP A 94 -9.56 -7.89 7.28
N LYS A 95 -10.15 -6.85 7.87
CA LYS A 95 -10.97 -7.00 9.08
C LYS A 95 -12.43 -7.36 8.80
N MET A 96 -13.03 -6.78 7.76
CA MET A 96 -14.48 -6.87 7.54
C MET A 96 -14.87 -7.86 6.44
N GLY A 97 -13.94 -8.27 5.57
CA GLY A 97 -14.21 -9.07 4.38
C GLY A 97 -15.15 -8.34 3.42
N MET A 98 -14.63 -7.37 2.66
CA MET A 98 -15.44 -6.57 1.75
C MET A 98 -15.88 -7.37 0.52
N MET A 99 -17.01 -6.97 -0.06
CA MET A 99 -17.43 -7.51 -1.35
C MET A 99 -16.45 -7.04 -2.45
N PRO A 100 -16.14 -7.88 -3.45
CA PRO A 100 -15.19 -7.55 -4.52
C PRO A 100 -15.47 -6.23 -5.23
N GLU A 101 -16.74 -5.87 -5.42
CA GLU A 101 -17.16 -4.64 -6.09
C GLU A 101 -16.80 -3.39 -5.27
N VAL A 102 -16.93 -3.46 -3.94
CA VAL A 102 -16.60 -2.34 -3.05
C VAL A 102 -15.09 -2.13 -3.00
N LYS A 103 -14.33 -3.23 -3.00
CA LYS A 103 -12.86 -3.20 -3.08
C LYS A 103 -12.39 -2.59 -4.39
N LEU A 104 -12.99 -2.99 -5.50
CA LEU A 104 -12.70 -2.45 -6.82
C LEU A 104 -13.02 -0.95 -6.90
N LEU A 105 -14.15 -0.52 -6.33
CA LEU A 105 -14.50 0.90 -6.23
C LEU A 105 -13.43 1.68 -5.45
N GLY A 106 -12.95 1.15 -4.33
CA GLY A 106 -11.84 1.74 -3.58
C GLY A 106 -10.59 1.91 -4.43
N GLN A 107 -10.21 0.89 -5.21
CA GLN A 107 -9.06 0.98 -6.12
C GLN A 107 -9.25 2.03 -7.23
N VAL A 108 -10.45 2.13 -7.80
CA VAL A 108 -10.77 3.16 -8.80
C VAL A 108 -10.69 4.56 -8.21
N LEU A 109 -11.20 4.76 -6.99
CA LEU A 109 -11.10 6.05 -6.30
C LEU A 109 -9.65 6.43 -6.00
N ALA A 110 -8.82 5.48 -5.58
CA ALA A 110 -7.39 5.70 -5.38
C ALA A 110 -6.68 6.11 -6.68
N ALA A 111 -6.95 5.39 -7.77
CA ALA A 111 -6.41 5.73 -9.09
C ALA A 111 -6.84 7.13 -9.53
N MET A 112 -8.09 7.52 -9.26
CA MET A 112 -8.59 8.86 -9.58
C MET A 112 -7.85 9.97 -8.82
N ILE A 113 -7.53 9.76 -7.55
CA ILE A 113 -6.74 10.72 -6.74
C ILE A 113 -5.40 10.97 -7.42
N VAL A 114 -4.73 9.91 -7.86
CA VAL A 114 -3.41 9.97 -8.49
C VAL A 114 -3.48 10.61 -9.87
N ILE A 115 -4.42 10.18 -10.71
CA ILE A 115 -4.52 10.64 -12.11
C ILE A 115 -4.91 12.13 -12.19
N LYS A 116 -5.73 12.63 -11.25
CA LYS A 116 -6.13 14.04 -11.20
C LYS A 116 -4.96 15.01 -11.04
N SER A 117 -3.82 14.58 -10.48
CA SER A 117 -2.61 15.41 -10.39
C SER A 117 -1.77 15.42 -11.67
N GLY A 118 -2.20 14.69 -12.71
CA GLY A 118 -1.47 14.53 -13.96
C GLY A 118 -0.42 13.41 -13.92
N VAL A 119 -0.51 12.48 -12.96
CA VAL A 119 0.24 11.22 -13.03
C VAL A 119 -0.42 10.33 -14.07
N ARG A 120 0.32 10.01 -15.12
CA ARG A 120 -0.13 9.20 -16.24
C ARG A 120 1.07 8.52 -16.88
N VAL A 121 0.87 7.36 -17.48
CA VAL A 121 1.82 6.87 -18.49
C VAL A 121 1.78 7.77 -19.72
N GLU A 122 2.89 7.86 -20.46
CA GLU A 122 3.01 8.75 -21.63
C GLU A 122 3.55 8.02 -22.87
N PHE A 123 3.31 6.71 -23.01
CA PHE A 123 3.88 5.91 -24.09
C PHE A 123 2.94 5.71 -25.29
N LEU A 124 1.61 5.87 -25.13
CA LEU A 124 0.65 5.77 -26.24
C LEU A 124 0.51 7.09 -27.00
N HIS A 125 1.11 8.18 -26.49
CA HIS A 125 1.08 9.52 -27.06
C HIS A 125 -0.35 10.04 -27.32
N ASN A 126 -1.33 9.54 -26.55
CA ASN A 126 -2.73 9.93 -26.67
C ASN A 126 -3.32 10.05 -25.27
N TYR A 127 -3.76 11.27 -24.92
CA TYR A 127 -4.24 11.61 -23.58
C TYR A 127 -5.31 10.65 -23.04
N TYR A 128 -6.30 10.28 -23.85
CA TYR A 128 -7.40 9.43 -23.42
C TYR A 128 -6.95 7.98 -23.23
N LEU A 129 -6.15 7.46 -24.17
CA LEU A 129 -5.64 6.09 -24.08
C LEU A 129 -4.65 5.93 -22.93
N ASP A 130 -3.74 6.89 -22.75
CA ASP A 130 -2.79 6.92 -21.64
C ASP A 130 -3.51 6.99 -20.28
N THR A 131 -4.61 7.75 -20.21
CA THR A 131 -5.40 7.90 -18.97
C THR A 131 -6.13 6.60 -18.66
N LEU A 132 -6.79 6.01 -19.66
CA LEU A 132 -7.46 4.72 -19.53
C LEU A 132 -6.47 3.62 -19.13
N PHE A 133 -5.31 3.57 -19.78
CA PHE A 133 -4.26 2.61 -19.45
C PHE A 133 -3.76 2.82 -18.03
N THR A 134 -3.56 4.06 -17.58
CA THR A 134 -3.13 4.34 -16.19
C THR A 134 -4.15 3.84 -15.17
N TYR A 135 -5.46 4.02 -15.42
CA TYR A 135 -6.52 3.45 -14.58
C TYR A 135 -6.44 1.93 -14.52
N LEU A 136 -6.42 1.27 -15.69
CA LEU A 136 -6.34 -0.18 -15.80
C LEU A 136 -5.07 -0.72 -15.14
N TRP A 137 -3.96 0.00 -15.25
CA TRP A 137 -2.69 -0.36 -14.64
C TRP A 137 -2.75 -0.30 -13.12
N ILE A 138 -3.16 0.83 -12.54
CA ILE A 138 -3.23 1.00 -11.08
C ILE A 138 -4.21 0.00 -10.47
N VAL A 139 -5.43 -0.08 -11.02
CA VAL A 139 -6.47 -1.00 -10.51
C VAL A 139 -6.07 -2.45 -10.74
N GLY A 140 -5.61 -2.78 -11.95
CA GLY A 140 -5.24 -4.13 -12.34
C GLY A 140 -4.07 -4.69 -11.52
N ILE A 141 -3.00 -3.91 -11.32
CA ILE A 141 -1.85 -4.36 -10.53
C ILE A 141 -2.23 -4.54 -9.05
N THR A 142 -3.04 -3.62 -8.50
CA THR A 142 -3.50 -3.70 -7.11
C THR A 142 -4.36 -4.95 -6.89
N ASN A 143 -5.29 -5.21 -7.82
CA ASN A 143 -6.13 -6.39 -7.77
C ASN A 143 -5.33 -7.69 -7.97
N ALA A 144 -4.36 -7.69 -8.89
CA ALA A 144 -3.50 -8.85 -9.15
C ALA A 144 -2.68 -9.25 -7.91
N PHE A 145 -2.03 -8.29 -7.24
CA PHE A 145 -1.29 -8.58 -6.01
C PHE A 145 -2.21 -9.08 -4.90
N ASN A 146 -3.40 -8.51 -4.75
CA ASN A 146 -4.33 -8.99 -3.74
C ASN A 146 -4.82 -10.43 -4.01
N LEU A 147 -5.06 -10.79 -5.26
CA LEU A 147 -5.43 -12.17 -5.62
C LEU A 147 -4.28 -13.14 -5.33
N LEU A 148 -3.04 -12.74 -5.61
CA LEU A 148 -1.85 -13.56 -5.33
C LEU A 148 -1.63 -13.78 -3.82
N ASP A 149 -1.82 -12.73 -3.02
CA ASP A 149 -1.67 -12.79 -1.55
C ASP A 149 -2.74 -13.71 -0.92
N ASN A 150 -3.97 -13.68 -1.44
CA ASN A 150 -5.04 -14.58 -1.05
C ASN A 150 -4.80 -16.06 -1.44
N MET A 151 -3.87 -16.33 -2.37
CA MET A 151 -3.58 -17.69 -2.86
C MET A 151 -2.46 -18.40 -2.10
N ASN A 152 -1.55 -17.68 -1.44
CA ASN A 152 -0.51 -18.26 -0.57
C ASN A 152 -0.07 -17.26 0.49
N GLY A 153 -0.55 -17.51 1.71
CA GLY A 153 0.07 -17.19 2.98
C GLY A 153 -0.12 -18.36 3.92
#